data_AF-A0A316L627-F1
#
_entry.id   AF-A0A316L627-F1
#
_cell.length_a   1.000
_cell.length_b   1.000
_cell.length_c   1.000
_cell.angle_alpha   90.00
_cell.angle_beta   90.00
_cell.angle_gamma   90.00
#
_symmetry.space_group_name_H-M   'P 1'
#
loop_
_entity.id
_entity.type
_entity.pdbx_description
1 polymer ?
#
loop_
_entity_poly.entity_id
_entity_poly.type
_entity_poly.pdbx_seq_one_letter_code
_entity_poly.pdbx_strand_id
1 'polypeptide(L)'
;MNVNTTKSLGKKILTEAEMDALSARCGEKLAGYPKVRVRIPLAPGEGDTVECAINGYNFIIKRGVTVELPEPVVDLLSNAGVV
;
A
#
# COMPACT_ATOMS: atom_id res chain seq x y z
N MET A 1 3.81 28.33 21.52
CA MET A 1 2.59 27.49 21.54
C MET A 1 3.01 26.05 21.26
N ASN A 2 3.12 25.19 22.28
CA ASN A 2 3.39 23.76 22.11
C ASN A 2 2.06 23.04 21.92
N VAL A 3 1.72 22.71 20.67
CA VAL A 3 0.54 21.90 20.36
C VAL A 3 0.94 20.43 20.48
N ASN A 4 0.65 19.80 21.62
CA ASN A 4 0.68 18.34 21.75
C ASN A 4 -0.71 17.81 21.37
N THR A 5 -0.84 17.25 20.17
CA THR A 5 -2.10 16.73 19.59
C THR A 5 -2.59 15.41 20.21
N THR A 6 -1.92 14.87 21.22
CA THR A 6 -2.21 13.54 21.79
C THR A 6 -3.37 13.50 22.78
N LYS A 7 -3.83 14.64 23.34
CA LYS A 7 -4.84 14.64 24.41
C LYS A 7 -6.30 14.60 23.93
N SER A 8 -6.57 14.77 22.64
CA SER A 8 -7.96 14.90 22.13
C SER A 8 -8.31 13.90 21.02
N LEU A 9 -7.64 12.75 21.00
CA LEU A 9 -8.06 11.62 20.16
C LEU A 9 -8.67 10.56 21.08
N GLY A 10 -9.99 10.57 21.24
CA GLY A 10 -10.77 9.42 21.70
C GLY A 10 -10.74 8.22 20.72
N LYS A 11 -9.73 8.17 19.85
CA LYS A 11 -9.43 7.11 18.90
C LYS A 11 -8.32 6.28 19.55
N LYS A 12 -8.64 5.03 19.87
CA LYS A 12 -7.74 3.99 20.39
C LYS A 12 -6.36 4.13 19.72
N ILE A 13 -5.33 4.53 20.48
CA ILE A 13 -3.96 4.52 19.99
C ILE A 13 -3.61 3.05 19.81
N LEU A 14 -3.43 2.62 18.56
CA LEU A 14 -3.05 1.24 18.25
C LEU A 14 -1.64 1.03 18.81
N THR A 15 -1.49 -0.02 19.61
CA THR A 15 -0.17 -0.49 20.05
C THR A 15 0.62 -1.02 18.85
N GLU A 16 1.95 -1.12 18.97
CA GLU A 16 2.81 -1.73 17.93
C GLU A 16 2.30 -3.13 17.54
N ALA A 17 1.93 -3.95 18.53
CA ALA A 17 1.34 -5.26 18.28
C ALA A 17 -0.01 -5.22 17.52
N GLU A 18 -0.86 -4.22 17.79
CA GLU A 18 -2.10 -4.03 17.03
C GLU A 18 -1.83 -3.54 15.60
N MET A 19 -0.75 -2.78 15.37
CA MET A 19 -0.30 -2.37 14.03
C MET A 19 0.22 -3.55 13.22
N ASP A 20 1.07 -4.40 13.80
CA ASP A 20 1.56 -5.62 13.14
C ASP A 20 0.41 -6.58 12.78
N ALA A 21 -0.54 -6.76 13.72
CA ALA A 21 -1.72 -7.57 13.47
C ALA A 21 -2.60 -7.00 12.34
N LEU A 22 -2.68 -5.68 12.21
CA LEU A 22 -3.42 -5.03 11.13
C LEU A 22 -2.74 -5.28 9.78
N SER A 23 -1.41 -5.09 9.70
CA SER A 23 -0.63 -5.34 8.49
C SER A 23 -0.73 -6.80 8.03
N ALA A 24 -0.60 -7.76 8.96
CA ALA A 24 -0.73 -9.19 8.66
C ALA A 24 -2.12 -9.53 8.11
N ARG A 25 -3.18 -9.07 8.77
CA ARG A 25 -4.57 -9.27 8.29
C ARG A 25 -4.81 -8.62 6.93
N CYS A 26 -4.18 -7.48 6.66
CA CYS A 26 -4.28 -6.84 5.36
C CYS A 26 -3.62 -7.68 4.28
N GLY A 27 -2.42 -8.22 4.53
CA GLY A 27 -1.74 -9.15 3.63
C GLY A 27 -2.56 -10.41 3.33
N GLU A 28 -3.16 -11.02 4.36
CA GLU A 28 -4.03 -12.20 4.19
C GLU A 28 -5.26 -11.90 3.33
N LYS A 29 -5.93 -10.76 3.59
CA LYS A 29 -7.06 -10.32 2.78
C LYS A 29 -6.64 -10.10 1.34
N LEU A 30 -5.56 -9.33 1.12
CA LEU A 30 -5.04 -9.01 -0.21
C LEU A 30 -4.64 -10.25 -1.01
N ALA A 31 -4.15 -11.30 -0.35
CA ALA A 31 -3.85 -12.58 -1.00
C ALA A 31 -5.10 -13.32 -1.52
N GLY A 32 -6.27 -13.05 -0.93
CA GLY A 32 -7.56 -13.64 -1.34
C GLY A 32 -8.28 -12.88 -2.46
N TYR A 33 -7.82 -11.68 -2.84
CA TYR A 33 -8.41 -10.94 -3.96
C TYR A 33 -7.98 -11.50 -5.31
N PRO A 34 -8.80 -11.32 -6.36
CA PRO A 34 -8.39 -11.65 -7.72
C PRO A 34 -7.12 -10.86 -8.09
N LYS A 35 -6.19 -11.56 -8.75
CA LYS A 35 -4.96 -10.96 -9.27
C LYS A 35 -5.20 -10.46 -10.68
N VAL A 36 -4.83 -9.22 -10.92
CA VAL A 36 -4.92 -8.56 -12.22
C VAL A 36 -3.52 -8.37 -12.77
N ARG A 37 -3.36 -8.61 -14.07
CA ARG A 37 -2.10 -8.38 -14.78
C ARG A 37 -2.02 -6.91 -15.15
N VAL A 38 -1.05 -6.20 -14.59
CA VAL A 38 -0.83 -4.78 -14.84
C VAL A 38 0.60 -4.55 -15.28
N ARG A 39 0.80 -3.56 -16.15
CA ARG A 39 2.13 -3.12 -16.59
C ARG A 39 2.28 -1.64 -16.26
N ILE A 40 3.14 -1.35 -15.28
CA ILE A 40 3.49 0.03 -14.95
C ILE A 40 4.55 0.50 -15.96
N PRO A 41 4.34 1.61 -16.70
CA PRO A 41 5.32 2.10 -17.64
C PRO A 41 6.60 2.56 -16.91
N LEU A 42 7.75 2.34 -17.56
CA LEU A 42 9.04 2.88 -17.11
C LEU A 42 9.27 4.18 -17.89
N ALA A 43 9.11 5.33 -17.24
CA ALA A 43 9.44 6.62 -17.83
C ALA A 43 10.93 6.95 -17.59
N PRO A 44 11.61 7.62 -18.54
CA PRO A 44 12.98 8.05 -18.36
C PRO A 44 13.08 9.05 -17.19
N GLY A 45 13.86 8.70 -16.17
CA GLY A 45 14.01 9.49 -14.94
C GLY A 45 13.19 9.00 -13.75
N GLU A 46 12.29 8.03 -13.93
CA GLU A 46 11.65 7.32 -12.84
C GLU A 46 12.47 6.08 -12.44
N GLY A 47 12.49 5.74 -11.15
CA GLY A 47 13.15 4.53 -10.66
C GLY A 47 12.47 3.26 -11.19
N ASP A 48 13.22 2.15 -11.24
CA ASP A 48 12.75 0.87 -11.77
C ASP A 48 11.60 0.22 -10.95
N THR A 49 11.25 0.76 -9.79
CA THR A 49 10.25 0.21 -8.88
C THR A 49 9.26 1.26 -8.37
N VAL A 50 8.03 0.82 -8.14
CA VAL A 50 7.00 1.56 -7.39
C VAL A 50 6.79 0.86 -6.07
N GLU A 51 6.81 1.63 -4.99
CA GLU A 51 6.45 1.14 -3.66
C GLU A 51 5.04 1.62 -3.32
N CYS A 52 4.17 0.70 -2.89
CA CYS A 52 2.86 1.05 -2.36
C CYS A 52 2.62 0.31 -1.04
N ALA A 53 1.88 0.93 -0.13
CA ALA A 53 1.57 0.34 1.17
C ALA A 53 0.07 0.46 1.45
N ILE A 54 -0.57 -0.65 1.80
CA ILE A 54 -1.98 -0.71 2.19
C ILE A 54 -2.04 -1.20 3.63
N ASN A 55 -2.50 -0.35 4.55
CA ASN A 55 -2.63 -0.64 5.98
C ASN A 55 -1.38 -1.29 6.61
N GLY A 56 -0.19 -0.80 6.25
CA GLY A 56 1.09 -1.31 6.76
C GLY A 56 1.62 -2.55 6.06
N TYR A 57 0.94 -3.04 5.02
CA TYR A 57 1.46 -4.09 4.13
C TYR A 57 2.04 -3.46 2.86
N ASN A 58 3.35 -3.60 2.68
CA ASN A 58 4.11 -2.98 1.60
C ASN A 58 4.27 -3.91 0.39
N PHE A 59 4.16 -3.34 -0.81
CA PHE A 59 4.48 -3.97 -2.08
C PHE A 59 5.59 -3.19 -2.77
N ILE A 60 6.54 -3.92 -3.34
CA ILE A 60 7.59 -3.37 -4.20
C ILE A 60 7.37 -3.94 -5.59
N ILE A 61 7.03 -3.09 -6.54
CA ILE A 61 6.52 -3.47 -7.86
C ILE A 61 7.50 -3.00 -8.93
N LYS A 62 7.97 -3.91 -9.78
CA LYS A 62 8.85 -3.55 -10.90
C LYS A 62 8.09 -2.85 -12.01
N ARG A 63 8.63 -1.73 -12.50
CA ARG A 63 8.16 -1.03 -13.70
C ARG A 63 8.69 -1.72 -14.96
N GLY A 64 8.07 -1.41 -16.10
CA GLY A 64 8.44 -1.89 -17.42
C GLY A 64 8.01 -3.33 -17.73
N VAL A 65 7.74 -4.15 -16.70
CA VAL A 65 7.30 -5.55 -16.82
C VAL A 65 5.83 -5.72 -16.46
N THR A 66 5.20 -6.78 -16.97
CA THR A 66 3.84 -7.15 -16.54
C THR A 66 3.94 -7.91 -15.22
N VAL A 67 3.25 -7.43 -14.20
CA VAL A 67 3.18 -8.03 -12.87
C VAL A 67 1.75 -8.44 -12.54
N GLU A 68 1.61 -9.42 -11.65
CA GLU A 68 0.32 -9.84 -11.11
C GLU A 68 0.12 -9.24 -9.72
N LEU A 69 -0.86 -8.36 -9.57
CA LEU A 69 -1.16 -7.67 -8.32
C LEU A 69 -2.62 -7.88 -7.93
N PRO A 70 -2.95 -7.90 -6.63
CA PRO A 70 -4.34 -7.90 -6.19
C PRO A 70 -5.09 -6.70 -6.77
N GLU A 71 -6.33 -6.92 -7.22
CA GLU A 71 -7.23 -5.86 -7.74
C GLU A 71 -7.23 -4.57 -6.90
N PRO A 72 -7.37 -4.58 -5.55
CA PRO A 72 -7.32 -3.35 -4.75
C PRO A 72 -5.97 -2.62 -4.78
N VAL A 73 -4.87 -3.31 -5.05
CA VAL A 73 -3.56 -2.66 -5.24
C VAL A 73 -3.53 -1.94 -6.59
N VAL A 74 -4.11 -2.55 -7.63
CA VAL A 74 -4.21 -1.93 -8.96
C VAL A 74 -5.13 -0.71 -8.93
N ASP A 75 -6.29 -0.82 -8.26
CA ASP A 75 -7.21 0.30 -8.08
C ASP A 75 -6.54 1.49 -7.38
N LEU A 76 -5.77 1.22 -6.32
CA LEU A 76 -4.98 2.24 -5.62
C LEU A 76 -3.95 2.91 -6.55
N LEU A 77 -3.20 2.11 -7.33
CA LEU A 77 -2.19 2.63 -8.26
C LEU A 77 -2.81 3.46 -9.38
N SER A 78 -3.99 3.06 -9.87
CA SER A 78 -4.71 3.81 -10.90
C SER A 78 -5.28 5.11 -10.36
N ASN A 79 -5.88 5.10 -9.16
CA ASN A 79 -6.30 6.34 -8.47
C ASN A 79 -5.13 7.29 -8.17
N ALA A 80 -3.93 6.77 -7.96
CA ALA A 80 -2.72 7.56 -7.79
C ALA A 80 -2.14 8.09 -9.12
N GLY A 81 -2.69 7.71 -10.27
CA GLY A 81 -2.20 8.10 -11.59
C GLY A 81 -0.90 7.42 -12.01
N VAL A 82 -0.56 6.29 -11.38
CA VAL A 82 0.66 5.50 -11.68
C VAL A 82 0.39 4.49 -12.81
N VAL A 83 -0.86 4.06 -12.97
CA VAL A 83 -1.34 3.10 -13.98
C VAL A 83 -2.55 3.67 -14.71
#